data_AF-A0A1B7KXT0-F1
#
_entry.id   AF-A0A1B7KXT0-F1
#
_cell.length_a   1.000
_cell.length_b   1.000
_cell.length_c   1.000
_cell.angle_alpha   90.00
_cell.angle_beta   90.00
_cell.angle_gamma   90.00
#
_symmetry.space_group_name_H-M   'P 1'
#
loop_
_entity.id
_entity.type
_entity.pdbx_description
1 polymer ?
#
loop_
_entity_poly.entity_id
_entity_poly.type
_entity_poly.pdbx_seq_one_letter_code
_entity_poly.pdbx_strand_id
1 'polypeptide(L)'
;MSQRWMKKKEVEKQLYEIFQLIEQVHEKMEKVIEDAIEEHYVQNKRQLERVERQFDNVEQQLRDVAEESEPSLSFASKLFFV
;
A
#
# COMPACT_ATOMS: atom_id res chain seq x y z
N MET A 1 -4.48 -43.83 -45.64
CA MET A 1 -3.26 -43.32 -44.95
C MET A 1 -3.19 -41.79 -44.90
N SER A 2 -3.32 -41.07 -46.03
CA SER A 2 -3.14 -39.59 -46.11
C SER A 2 -4.00 -38.72 -45.14
N GLN A 3 -5.30 -39.00 -44.99
CA GLN A 3 -6.19 -38.21 -44.10
C GLN A 3 -5.78 -38.22 -42.62
N ARG A 4 -5.19 -39.32 -42.14
CA ARG A 4 -4.83 -39.48 -40.72
C ARG A 4 -3.64 -38.58 -40.35
N TRP A 5 -2.72 -38.37 -41.29
CA TRP A 5 -1.57 -37.48 -41.15
C TRP A 5 -1.98 -36.00 -41.20
N MET A 6 -2.93 -35.64 -42.06
CA MET A 6 -3.49 -34.29 -42.09
C MET A 6 -4.14 -33.90 -40.76
N LYS A 7 -4.95 -34.79 -40.16
CA LYS A 7 -5.55 -34.54 -38.84
C LYS A 7 -4.51 -34.40 -37.74
N LYS A 8 -3.45 -35.22 -37.77
CA LYS A 8 -2.33 -35.14 -36.79
C LYS A 8 -1.63 -33.78 -36.86
N LYS A 9 -1.31 -33.31 -38.06
CA LYS A 9 -0.65 -32.02 -38.28
C LYS A 9 -1.52 -30.84 -37.81
N GLU A 10 -2.82 -30.91 -38.05
CA GLU A 10 -3.77 -29.89 -37.58
C GLU A 10 -3.83 -29.84 -36.04
N VAL A 11 -3.89 -31.00 -35.39
CA VAL A 11 -3.87 -31.09 -33.91
C VAL A 11 -2.56 -30.55 -33.35
N GLU A 12 -1.42 -30.86 -33.97
CA GLU A 12 -0.12 -30.32 -33.57
C GLU A 12 -0.07 -28.78 -33.68
N LYS A 13 -0.65 -28.21 -34.74
CA LYS A 13 -0.76 -26.75 -34.92
C LYS A 13 -1.62 -26.12 -33.83
N GLN A 14 -2.78 -26.70 -33.55
CA GLN A 14 -3.68 -26.22 -32.50
C GLN A 14 -3.04 -26.30 -31.11
N LEU A 15 -2.32 -27.38 -30.82
CA LEU A 15 -1.57 -27.51 -29.56
C LEU A 15 -0.50 -26.43 -29.41
N TYR A 16 0.22 -26.12 -30.49
CA TYR A 16 1.22 -25.05 -30.48
C TYR A 16 0.56 -23.67 -30.25
N GLU A 17 -0.56 -23.39 -30.91
CA GLU A 17 -1.32 -22.15 -30.69
C GLU A 17 -1.84 -22.04 -29.26
N ILE A 18 -2.36 -23.13 -28.69
CA ILE A 18 -2.80 -23.16 -27.28
C ILE A 18 -1.62 -22.90 -26.35
N PHE A 19 -0.46 -23.48 -26.61
CA PHE A 19 0.73 -23.27 -25.78
C PHE A 19 1.15 -21.79 -25.78
N GLN A 20 1.20 -21.17 -26.96
CA GLN A 20 1.48 -19.74 -27.10
C GLN A 20 0.45 -18.85 -26.38
N LEU A 21 -0.82 -19.22 -26.42
CA LEU A 21 -1.87 -18.50 -25.67
C LEU A 21 -1.70 -18.64 -24.16
N ILE A 22 -1.30 -19.83 -23.67
CA ILE A 22 -1.04 -20.06 -22.25
C ILE A 22 0.13 -19.19 -21.78
N GLU A 23 1.23 -19.12 -22.54
CA GLU A 23 2.37 -18.25 -22.22
C GLU A 23 1.96 -16.78 -22.14
N GLN A 24 1.20 -16.28 -23.13
CA GLN A 24 0.72 -14.89 -23.12
C GLN A 24 -0.23 -14.59 -21.96
N VAL A 25 -1.08 -15.54 -21.58
CA VAL A 25 -1.97 -15.39 -20.42
C VAL A 25 -1.14 -15.35 -19.13
N HIS A 26 -0.12 -16.20 -19.02
CA HIS A 26 0.76 -16.24 -17.86
C HIS A 26 1.50 -14.91 -17.67
N GLU A 27 2.14 -14.37 -18.72
CA GLU A 27 2.83 -13.07 -18.67
C GLU A 27 1.88 -11.93 -18.27
N LYS A 28 0.67 -11.91 -18.82
CA LYS A 28 -0.34 -10.89 -18.45
C LYS A 28 -0.78 -11.03 -17.01
N MET A 29 -0.91 -12.26 -16.52
CA MET A 29 -1.32 -12.53 -15.14
C MET A 29 -0.24 -12.12 -14.15
N GLU A 30 1.03 -12.37 -14.44
CA GLU A 30 2.15 -11.86 -13.63
C GLU A 30 2.13 -10.34 -13.53
N LYS A 31 1.95 -9.65 -14.67
CA LYS A 31 1.86 -8.19 -14.68
C LYS A 31 0.68 -7.65 -13.86
N VAL A 32 -0.50 -8.27 -13.98
CA VAL A 32 -1.67 -7.87 -13.18
C VAL A 32 -1.42 -8.05 -11.68
N ILE A 33 -0.72 -9.11 -11.29
CA ILE A 33 -0.37 -9.35 -9.88
C ILE A 33 0.62 -8.29 -9.40
N GLU A 34 1.65 -7.98 -10.20
CA GLU A 34 2.63 -6.93 -9.88
C GLU A 34 1.95 -5.56 -9.72
N ASP A 35 1.14 -5.15 -10.69
CA ASP A 35 0.40 -3.89 -10.68
C ASP A 35 -0.51 -3.80 -9.44
N ALA A 36 -1.22 -4.88 -9.10
CA ALA A 36 -2.10 -4.91 -7.93
C ALA A 36 -1.33 -4.81 -6.60
N ILE A 37 -0.19 -5.49 -6.48
CA ILE A 37 0.67 -5.42 -5.29
C ILE A 37 1.24 -4.01 -5.14
N GLU A 38 1.72 -3.40 -6.23
CA GLU A 38 2.26 -2.04 -6.22
C GLU A 38 1.20 -1.02 -5.82
N GLU A 39 -0.01 -1.11 -6.39
CA GLU A 39 -1.12 -0.22 -6.03
C GLU A 39 -1.45 -0.31 -4.54
N HIS A 40 -1.58 -1.53 -4.01
CA HIS A 40 -1.84 -1.77 -2.60
C HIS A 40 -0.71 -1.24 -1.71
N TYR A 41 0.55 -1.43 -2.10
CA TYR A 41 1.69 -0.91 -1.36
C TYR A 41 1.69 0.61 -1.31
N VAL A 42 1.48 1.28 -2.44
CA VAL A 42 1.41 2.75 -2.52
C VAL A 42 0.26 3.29 -1.70
N GLN A 43 -0.91 2.64 -1.75
CA GLN A 43 -2.07 3.04 -0.95
C GLN A 43 -1.78 2.90 0.55
N ASN A 44 -1.21 1.77 0.98
CA ASN A 44 -0.87 1.53 2.38
C ASN A 44 0.17 2.52 2.89
N LYS A 45 1.18 2.84 2.07
CA LYS A 45 2.19 3.85 2.41
C LYS A 45 1.58 5.22 2.65
N ARG A 46 0.66 5.67 1.78
CA ARG A 46 -0.05 6.95 1.97
C ARG A 46 -0.93 6.96 3.21
N GLN A 47 -1.52 5.82 3.57
CA GLN A 47 -2.31 5.69 4.80
C GLN A 47 -1.42 5.78 6.04
N LEU A 48 -0.27 5.10 6.04
CA LEU A 48 0.72 5.18 7.11
C LEU A 48 1.23 6.61 7.31
N GLU A 49 1.65 7.28 6.24
CA GLU A 49 2.10 8.69 6.31
C GLU A 49 1.03 9.62 6.87
N ARG A 50 -0.26 9.34 6.60
CA ARG A 50 -1.37 10.11 7.17
C ARG A 50 -1.50 9.88 8.66
N VAL A 51 -1.43 8.62 9.10
CA VAL A 51 -1.51 8.26 10.52
C VAL A 51 -0.32 8.83 11.29
N GLU A 52 0.89 8.78 10.71
CA GLU A 52 2.09 9.36 11.30
C GLU A 52 1.92 10.86 11.56
N ARG A 53 1.45 11.63 10.57
CA ARG A 53 1.15 13.06 10.75
C ARG A 53 0.07 13.33 11.80
N GLN A 54 -0.92 12.45 11.90
CA GLN A 54 -1.94 12.58 12.95
C GLN A 54 -1.33 12.34 14.33
N PHE A 55 -0.43 11.38 14.44
CA PHE A 55 0.28 11.08 15.67
C PHE A 55 1.18 12.25 16.08
N ASP A 56 1.97 12.80 15.15
CA ASP A 56 2.82 13.98 15.39
C ASP A 56 2.00 15.18 15.90
N ASN A 57 0.83 15.42 15.31
CA ASN A 57 -0.06 16.49 15.73
C ASN A 57 -0.60 16.26 17.16
N VAL A 58 -1.01 15.02 17.47
CA VAL A 58 -1.46 14.67 18.83
C VAL A 58 -0.31 14.80 19.82
N GLU A 59 0.89 14.35 19.49
CA GLU A 59 2.07 14.53 20.34
C GLU A 59 2.37 16.01 20.59
N GLN A 60 2.27 16.85 19.56
CA GLN A 60 2.48 18.29 19.71
C GLN A 60 1.43 18.91 20.63
N GLN A 61 0.15 18.60 20.43
CA GLN A 61 -0.93 19.08 21.30
C GLN A 61 -0.73 18.66 22.76
N LEU A 62 -0.27 17.42 22.99
CA LEU A 62 0.03 16.94 24.34
C LEU A 62 1.22 17.68 24.97
N ARG A 63 2.26 18.02 24.19
CA ARG A 63 3.38 18.84 24.67
C ARG A 63 2.92 20.25 25.01
N ASP A 64 2.15 20.88 24.14
CA ASP A 64 1.63 22.24 24.34
C ASP A 64 0.78 22.30 25.64
N VAL A 65 -0.10 21.32 25.85
CA VAL A 65 -0.89 21.20 27.09
C VAL A 65 0.01 20.98 28.32
N ALA A 66 1.04 20.15 28.22
CA ALA A 66 1.97 19.91 29.32
C ALA A 66 2.78 21.17 29.69
N GLU A 67 3.21 21.94 28.69
CA GLU A 67 3.92 23.22 28.89
C GLU A 67 3.00 24.31 29.47
N GLU A 68 1.73 24.37 29.06
CA GLU A 68 0.72 25.24 29.69
C GLU A 68 0.37 24.82 31.12
N SER A 69 0.56 23.53 31.44
CA SER A 69 0.31 22.95 32.77
C SER A 69 1.49 23.10 33.74
N GLU A 70 2.69 23.46 33.25
CA GLU A 70 3.78 23.89 34.13
C GLU A 70 3.45 25.33 34.58
N PRO A 71 3.04 25.55 35.84
CA PRO A 71 2.87 26.89 36.32
C PRO A 71 4.26 27.49 36.34
N SER A 72 4.56 28.37 35.38
CA SER A 72 5.62 29.35 35.55
C SER A 72 5.54 29.85 36.99
N LEU A 73 6.64 29.66 37.72
CA LEU A 73 6.83 30.04 39.11
C LEU A 73 6.68 31.55 39.26
N SER A 74 5.44 32.04 39.18
CA SER A 74 5.03 33.42 39.31
C SER A 74 3.72 33.51 40.09
N PHE A 75 3.59 32.73 41.16
CA PHE A 75 2.83 33.19 42.31
C PHE A 75 3.72 34.15 43.10
N ALA A 76 3.97 35.32 42.51
CA ALA A 76 4.41 36.49 43.23
C ALA A 76 3.40 36.71 44.37
N SER A 77 3.93 36.56 45.58
CA SER A 77 3.30 36.81 46.87
C SER A 77 2.28 37.95 46.81
N LYS A 78 1.00 37.61 46.88
CA LYS A 78 -0.02 38.52 47.40
C LYS A 78 -0.30 38.11 48.85
N LEU A 79 0.70 38.38 49.69
CA LEU A 79 0.48 38.63 51.11
C LEU A 79 -0.44 39.85 51.20
N PHE A 80 -1.73 39.62 51.31
CA PHE A 80 -2.64 40.63 51.84
C PHE A 80 -2.66 40.46 53.36
N PHE A 81 -1.90 41.30 54.04
CA PHE A 81 -2.17 41.66 55.43
C PHE A 81 -3.32 42.68 55.42
N VAL A 82 -4.47 42.30 55.97
CA VAL A 82 -5.41 43.16 56.70
C VAL A 82 -6.01 42.35 57.83
#